data_AF-A0A928KP02-F1
#
_entry.id   AF-A0A928KP02-F1
#
_cell.length_a   1.000
_cell.length_b   1.000
_cell.length_c   1.000
_cell.angle_alpha   90.00
_cell.angle_beta   90.00
_cell.angle_gamma   90.00
#
_symmetry.space_group_name_H-M   'P 1'
#
loop_
_entity.id
_entity.type
_entity.pdbx_description
1 polymer ?
#
loop_
_entity_poly.entity_id
_entity_poly.type
_entity_poly.pdbx_seq_one_letter_code
_entity_poly.pdbx_strand_id
1 'polypeptide(L)' 'MHNDNSINELFNKVRNASSKEELQKELTSKLTEEQNKKLKSILSDDGKIKKLLNSPKAQEILKKFREE' A
#
# COMPACT_ATOMS: atom_id res chain seq x y z
N MET A 1 -5.34 -7.43 -19.76
CA MET A 1 -4.35 -8.13 -18.92
C MET A 1 -3.19 -7.21 -18.51
N HIS A 2 -3.45 -6.01 -17.95
CA HIS A 2 -2.38 -5.02 -17.67
C HIS A 2 -2.18 -4.68 -16.18
N ASN A 3 -2.99 -5.23 -15.27
CA ASN A 3 -3.08 -4.71 -13.90
C ASN A 3 -2.32 -5.56 -12.85
N ASP A 4 -2.15 -6.86 -13.07
CA ASP A 4 -1.46 -7.75 -12.12
C ASP A 4 0.07 -7.50 -12.07
N ASN A 5 0.68 -7.18 -13.20
CA ASN A 5 2.14 -6.99 -13.28
C ASN A 5 2.60 -5.73 -12.51
N SER A 6 1.76 -4.70 -12.46
CA SER A 6 2.10 -3.43 -11.78
C SER A 6 2.09 -3.53 -10.26
N ILE A 7 1.29 -4.44 -9.69
CA ILE A 7 1.21 -4.63 -8.24
C ILE A 7 2.38 -5.49 -7.74
N ASN A 8 2.75 -6.55 -8.46
CA ASN A 8 3.92 -7.35 -8.11
C ASN A 8 5.23 -6.55 -8.20
N GLU A 9 5.37 -5.68 -9.21
CA GLU A 9 6.49 -4.74 -9.29
C GLU A 9 6.56 -3.80 -8.09
N LEU A 10 5.41 -3.25 -7.66
CA LEU A 10 5.33 -2.42 -6.46
C LEU A 10 5.75 -3.20 -5.22
N PHE A 11 5.32 -4.45 -5.08
CA PHE A 11 5.68 -5.30 -3.95
C PHE A 11 7.16 -5.65 -3.92
N ASN A 12 7.77 -5.95 -5.07
CA ASN A 12 9.21 -6.18 -5.14
C ASN A 12 9.99 -4.92 -4.75
N LYS A 13 9.59 -3.74 -5.23
CA LYS A 13 10.24 -2.49 -4.83
C LYS A 13 10.06 -2.16 -3.35
N VAL A 14 8.87 -2.41 -2.81
CA VAL A 14 8.59 -2.27 -1.37
C VAL A 14 9.45 -3.23 -0.54
N ARG A 15 9.57 -4.49 -0.95
CA ARG A 15 10.38 -5.50 -0.24
C ARG A 15 11.87 -5.18 -0.26
N ASN A 16 12.36 -4.56 -1.34
CA ASN A 16 13.77 -4.21 -1.53
C ASN A 16 14.12 -2.78 -1.06
N ALA A 17 13.13 -1.99 -0.64
CA ALA A 17 13.37 -0.63 -0.18
C ALA A 17 14.18 -0.64 1.12
N SER A 18 15.31 0.08 1.13
CA SER A 18 16.25 0.08 2.26
C SER A 18 15.85 1.06 3.37
N SER A 19 14.82 1.88 3.15
CA SER A 19 14.40 2.92 4.10
C SER A 19 12.91 3.20 4.04
N LYS A 20 12.36 3.59 5.19
CA LYS A 20 10.95 4.00 5.35
C LYS A 20 10.57 5.15 4.41
N GLU A 21 11.52 6.04 4.12
CA GLU A 21 11.30 7.19 3.24
C GLU A 21 11.23 6.80 1.75
N GLU A 22 12.05 5.83 1.32
CA GLU A 22 11.95 5.24 -0.02
C GLU A 22 10.63 4.50 -0.22
N LEU A 23 10.23 3.71 0.78
CA LEU A 23 8.93 3.05 0.80
C LEU A 23 7.79 4.03 0.60
N GLN A 24 7.84 5.14 1.35
CA GLN A 24 6.82 6.17 1.26
C GLN A 24 6.81 6.83 -0.11
N LYS A 25 7.97 7.12 -0.71
CA LYS A 25 8.06 7.68 -2.07
C LYS A 25 7.50 6.72 -3.12
N GLU A 26 7.89 5.44 -3.12
CA GLU A 26 7.41 4.48 -4.11
C GLU A 26 5.89 4.27 -4.01
N LEU A 27 5.34 4.20 -2.79
CA LEU A 27 3.90 4.06 -2.56
C LEU A 27 3.10 5.31 -2.96
N THR A 28 3.69 6.50 -2.84
CA THR A 28 3.00 7.77 -3.11
C THR A 28 3.24 8.34 -4.50
N SER A 29 4.30 7.91 -5.20
CA SER A 29 4.68 8.41 -6.52
C SER A 29 3.69 8.04 -7.63
N LYS A 30 2.88 7.01 -7.44
CA LYS A 30 1.83 6.59 -8.39
C LYS A 30 0.44 7.14 -8.05
N LEU A 31 0.32 7.91 -6.97
CA LEU A 31 -0.94 8.47 -6.52
C LEU A 31 -1.10 9.90 -7.02
N THR A 32 -2.31 10.24 -7.45
CA THR A 32 -2.67 11.64 -7.69
C THR A 32 -2.62 12.44 -6.38
N GLU A 33 -2.55 13.77 -6.45
CA GLU A 33 -2.55 14.62 -5.24
C GLU A 33 -3.78 14.37 -4.35
N GLU A 34 -4.95 14.15 -4.94
CA GLU A 34 -6.16 13.83 -4.19
C GLU A 34 -6.05 12.47 -3.49
N GLN A 35 -5.53 11.45 -4.18
CA GLN A 35 -5.29 10.13 -3.60
C GLN A 35 -4.25 10.19 -2.48
N ASN A 36 -3.19 10.98 -2.65
CA ASN A 36 -2.18 11.23 -1.62
C ASN A 36 -2.78 11.93 -0.39
N LYS A 37 -3.66 12.92 -0.59
CA LYS A 37 -4.34 13.61 0.51
C LYS A 37 -5.28 12.67 1.27
N LYS A 38 -6.03 11.83 0.56
CA LYS A 38 -6.87 10.78 1.16
C LYS A 38 -6.02 9.78 1.94
N LEU A 39 -4.92 9.30 1.36
CA LEU A 39 -4.02 8.35 2.03
C LEU A 39 -3.42 8.97 3.30
N LYS A 40 -2.90 10.20 3.24
CA LYS A 40 -2.39 10.92 4.43
C LYS A 40 -3.47 11.05 5.50
N SER A 41 -4.69 11.42 5.13
CA SER A 41 -5.81 11.52 6.09
C SER A 41 -6.16 10.20 6.77
N ILE A 42 -6.00 9.08 6.07
CA ILE A 42 -6.20 7.74 6.63
C ILE A 42 -5.02 7.37 7.54
N LEU A 43 -3.79 7.58 7.09
CA LEU A 43 -2.57 7.24 7.83
C LEU A 43 -2.36 8.09 9.10
N SER A 44 -3.00 9.26 9.18
CA SER A 44 -3.00 10.09 10.40
C SER A 44 -3.98 9.61 11.48
N ASP A 45 -4.82 8.60 11.21
CA ASP A 45 -5.89 8.17 12.11
C ASP A 45 -5.87 6.64 12.32
N ASP A 46 -5.53 6.22 13.54
CA ASP A 46 -5.41 4.80 13.93
C ASP A 46 -6.72 4.02 13.71
N GLY A 47 -7.89 4.67 13.93
CA GLY A 47 -9.20 4.05 13.72
C GLY A 47 -9.49 3.78 12.25
N LYS A 48 -9.13 4.70 11.35
CA LYS A 48 -9.25 4.53 9.90
C LYS A 48 -8.27 3.50 9.37
N ILE A 49 -7.04 3.47 9.88
CA ILE A 49 -6.06 2.43 9.55
C ILE A 49 -6.64 1.06 9.92
N LYS A 50 -7.11 0.88 11.15
CA LYS A 50 -7.73 -0.37 11.61
C LYS A 50 -8.90 -0.78 10.72
N LYS A 51 -9.80 0.15 10.37
CA LYS A 51 -10.92 -0.15 9.47
C LYS A 51 -10.45 -0.58 8.08
N LEU A 52 -9.44 0.10 7.54
CA LEU A 52 -8.89 -0.22 6.22
C LEU A 52 -8.22 -1.60 6.21
N LEU A 53 -7.40 -1.90 7.22
CA LEU A 53 -6.73 -3.19 7.35
C LEU A 53 -7.72 -4.34 7.58
N ASN A 54 -8.84 -4.09 8.26
CA ASN A 54 -9.91 -5.09 8.45
C ASN A 54 -10.86 -5.25 7.25
N SER A 55 -10.69 -4.46 6.18
CA SER A 55 -11.52 -4.63 4.98
C SER A 55 -11.27 -6.00 4.33
N PRO A 56 -12.29 -6.65 3.73
CA PRO A 56 -12.13 -7.97 3.11
C PRO A 56 -10.97 -8.03 2.13
N LYS A 57 -10.84 -7.01 1.28
CA LYS A 57 -9.78 -6.91 0.28
C LYS A 57 -8.39 -6.74 0.91
N ALA A 58 -8.26 -5.97 2.00
CA ALA A 58 -6.99 -5.84 2.71
C ALA A 58 -6.60 -7.15 3.39
N GLN A 59 -7.56 -7.87 3.97
CA GLN A 59 -7.33 -9.19 4.56
C GLN A 59 -6.88 -10.22 3.51
N GLU A 60 -7.47 -10.21 2.31
CA GLU A 60 -7.01 -11.06 1.20
C GLU A 60 -5.57 -10.75 0.78
N ILE A 61 -5.20 -9.46 0.70
CA ILE A 61 -3.82 -9.05 0.37
C ILE A 61 -2.86 -9.48 1.49
N LEU A 62 -3.20 -9.24 2.76
CA LEU A 62 -2.39 -9.64 3.91
C LEU A 62 -2.21 -11.15 4.00
N LYS A 63 -3.23 -11.91 3.61
CA LYS A 63 -3.16 -13.37 3.54
C LYS A 63 -2.13 -13.83 2.49
N LYS A 64 -2.19 -13.27 1.29
CA LYS A 64 -1.18 -13.53 0.23
C LYS A 64 0.24 -13.22 0.71
N PHE A 65 0.42 -12.11 1.44
CA PHE A 65 1.71 -11.74 2.05
C PHE A 65 2.25 -12.73 3.08
N ARG A 66 1.38 -13.49 3.75
CA ARG A 66 1.77 -14.49 4.77
C ARG A 66 2.08 -15.85 4.15
N GLU A 67 1.45 -16.15 3.02
CA GLU A 67 1.55 -17.43 2.32
C GLU A 67 2.71 -17.47 1.30
N GLU A 68 3.33 -16.31 0.99
CA GLU A 68 4.61 -16.17 0.25
C GLU A 68 5.83 -16.05 1.18
#